data_AF-B1XRD9-F1
#
_entry.id   AF-B1XRD9-F1
#
_cell.length_a   1.000
_cell.length_b   1.000
_cell.length_c   1.000
_cell.angle_alpha   90.00
_cell.angle_beta   90.00
_cell.angle_gamma   90.00
#
_symmetry.space_group_name_H-M   'P 1'
#
loop_
_entity.id
_entity.type
_entity.pdbx_description
1 polymer ?
#
loop_
_entity_poly.entity_id
_entity_poly.type
_entity_poly.pdbx_seq_one_letter_code
_entity_poly.pdbx_strand_id
1 'polypeptide(L)'
;MTALNVTDLNALSFPEAIAFTQTWLEQVESQKLTDAKILAQMQALLSHRDGVRGFFVSYLTGNSPLADQPPAIFLDGFTQVAEHIHEILIKNVAMSTAMAIAHRRNGDYNQQQGSERVKTRSLNLLKQLEQRGLVVFTNERLRLLQTLEAGSGDYQDFLQRWQYDPEQCEAIRRSLQLI
;
A
#
# COMPACT_ATOMS: atom_id res chain seq x y z
N MET A 1 -18.97 20.52 9.66
CA MET A 1 -17.77 19.68 9.48
C MET A 1 -16.80 20.05 10.58
N THR A 2 -16.80 19.25 11.64
CA THR A 2 -15.91 19.42 12.79
C THR A 2 -14.48 19.15 12.33
N ALA A 3 -13.59 20.13 12.50
CA ALA A 3 -12.17 19.92 12.32
C ALA A 3 -11.75 18.77 13.24
N LEU A 4 -11.20 17.71 12.65
CA LEU A 4 -10.58 16.62 13.39
C LEU A 4 -9.44 17.22 14.22
N ASN A 5 -9.68 17.44 15.53
CA ASN A 5 -8.64 17.78 16.51
C ASN A 5 -7.76 16.54 16.73
N VAL A 6 -7.01 16.14 15.71
CA VAL A 6 -6.02 15.07 15.81
C VAL A 6 -4.77 15.67 16.41
N THR A 7 -4.51 15.36 17.68
CA THR A 7 -3.47 16.06 18.47
C THR A 7 -2.09 15.39 18.39
N ASP A 8 -1.94 14.23 17.75
CA ASP A 8 -0.65 13.70 17.35
C ASP A 8 -0.79 12.69 16.20
N LEU A 9 -0.21 13.01 15.04
CA LEU A 9 -0.24 12.09 13.89
C LEU A 9 0.67 10.87 14.07
N ASN A 10 1.64 10.94 14.99
CA ASN A 10 2.61 9.85 15.22
C ASN A 10 2.07 8.73 16.12
N ALA A 11 0.87 8.90 16.66
CA ALA A 11 0.30 7.99 17.66
C ALA A 11 -1.16 7.63 17.36
N LEU A 12 -1.63 7.86 16.13
CA LEU A 12 -2.99 7.50 15.75
C LEU A 12 -3.23 5.99 15.87
N SER A 13 -4.37 5.60 16.40
CA SER A 13 -4.85 4.22 16.25
C SER A 13 -5.19 3.93 14.80
N PHE A 14 -5.26 2.65 14.43
CA PHE A 14 -5.61 2.24 13.07
C PHE A 14 -6.93 2.87 12.54
N PRO A 15 -8.06 2.90 13.29
CA PRO A 15 -9.28 3.56 12.83
C PRO A 15 -9.13 5.08 12.69
N GLU A 16 -8.39 5.73 13.58
CA GLU A 16 -8.14 7.17 13.49
C GLU A 16 -7.27 7.51 12.28
N ALA A 17 -6.27 6.70 11.98
CA ALA A 17 -5.44 6.84 10.78
C ALA A 17 -6.26 6.71 9.49
N ILE A 18 -7.24 5.78 9.43
CA ILE A 18 -8.17 5.66 8.31
C ILE A 18 -8.97 6.97 8.14
N ALA A 19 -9.62 7.43 9.22
CA ALA A 19 -10.48 8.61 9.18
C ALA A 19 -9.70 9.88 8.84
N PHE A 20 -8.52 10.05 9.42
CA PHE A 20 -7.60 11.13 9.09
C PHE A 20 -7.21 11.08 7.61
N THR A 21 -6.78 9.93 7.10
CA THR A 21 -6.31 9.79 5.71
C THR A 21 -7.43 10.13 4.72
N GLN A 22 -8.67 9.72 4.98
CA GLN A 22 -9.81 10.05 4.11
C GLN A 22 -10.01 11.56 3.99
N THR A 23 -10.09 12.26 5.12
CA THR A 23 -10.24 13.73 5.13
C THR A 23 -9.01 14.42 4.55
N TRP A 24 -7.82 13.88 4.81
CA TRP A 24 -6.56 14.44 4.33
C TRP A 24 -6.44 14.36 2.81
N LEU A 25 -6.80 13.22 2.19
CA LEU A 25 -6.79 13.07 0.73
C LEU A 25 -7.72 14.10 0.06
N GLU A 26 -8.92 14.33 0.59
CA GLU A 26 -9.83 15.37 0.08
C GLU A 26 -9.21 16.78 0.16
N GLN A 27 -8.46 17.08 1.21
CA GLN A 27 -7.76 18.36 1.36
C GLN A 27 -6.60 18.52 0.37
N VAL A 28 -5.84 17.44 0.13
CA VAL A 28 -4.79 17.43 -0.90
C VAL A 28 -5.40 17.62 -2.29
N GLU A 29 -6.44 16.86 -2.64
CA GLU A 29 -7.13 16.95 -3.93
C GLU A 29 -7.73 18.33 -4.19
N SER A 30 -8.27 18.96 -3.15
CA SER A 30 -8.81 20.33 -3.23
C SER A 30 -7.73 21.42 -3.09
N GLN A 31 -6.44 21.05 -3.14
CA GLN A 31 -5.29 21.96 -3.06
C GLN A 31 -5.29 22.86 -1.82
N LYS A 32 -5.87 22.38 -0.72
CA LYS A 32 -5.95 23.11 0.56
C LYS A 32 -4.67 22.98 1.39
N LEU A 33 -3.76 22.10 1.00
CA LEU A 33 -2.50 21.84 1.70
C LEU A 33 -1.32 22.21 0.81
N THR A 34 -0.29 22.80 1.42
CA THR A 34 0.99 23.05 0.75
C THR A 34 1.83 21.78 0.73
N ASP A 35 2.77 21.68 -0.21
CA ASP A 35 3.69 20.55 -0.29
C ASP A 35 4.44 20.28 1.02
N ALA A 36 4.89 21.34 1.69
CA ALA A 36 5.54 21.23 2.99
C ALA A 36 4.63 20.61 4.06
N LYS A 37 3.32 20.93 4.03
CA LYS A 37 2.34 20.39 4.97
C LYS A 37 2.01 18.93 4.64
N ILE A 38 1.86 18.60 3.36
CA ILE A 38 1.66 17.23 2.87
C ILE A 38 2.81 16.35 3.34
N LEU A 39 4.05 16.78 3.09
CA LEU A 39 5.25 16.03 3.44
C LEU A 39 5.35 15.79 4.95
N ALA A 40 5.17 16.83 5.76
CA ALA A 40 5.24 16.71 7.22
C ALA A 40 4.15 15.77 7.78
N GLN A 41 2.94 15.81 7.23
CA GLN A 41 1.86 14.93 7.67
C GLN A 41 2.08 13.48 7.24
N MET A 42 2.60 13.24 6.03
CA MET A 42 2.98 11.90 5.58
C MET A 42 4.09 11.31 6.45
N GLN A 43 5.16 12.06 6.73
CA GLN A 43 6.23 11.60 7.62
C GLN A 43 5.69 11.20 8.99
N ALA A 44 4.85 12.04 9.59
CA ALA A 44 4.32 11.79 10.92
C ALA A 44 3.39 10.57 10.93
N LEU A 45 2.42 10.51 10.02
CA LEU A 45 1.45 9.41 9.94
C LEU A 45 2.10 8.08 9.59
N LEU A 46 3.10 8.08 8.70
CA LEU A 46 3.75 6.86 8.22
C LEU A 46 4.94 6.42 9.09
N SER A 47 5.18 7.09 10.22
CA SER A 47 6.26 6.75 11.15
C SER A 47 5.98 5.52 12.03
N HIS A 48 4.73 5.06 12.07
CA HIS A 48 4.30 3.97 12.93
C HIS A 48 3.31 3.02 12.25
N ARG A 49 3.25 1.79 12.75
CA ARG A 49 2.51 0.66 12.14
C ARG A 49 1.04 0.97 11.84
N ASP A 50 0.33 1.55 12.80
CA ASP A 50 -1.11 1.77 12.67
C ASP A 50 -1.43 2.89 11.69
N GLY A 51 -0.59 3.93 11.63
CA GLY A 51 -0.67 5.03 10.68
C GLY A 51 -0.38 4.56 9.26
N VAL A 52 0.68 3.77 9.07
CA VAL A 52 1.01 3.10 7.80
C VAL A 52 -0.17 2.24 7.30
N ARG A 53 -0.70 1.38 8.15
CA ARG A 53 -1.83 0.50 7.78
C ARG A 53 -3.08 1.31 7.44
N GLY A 54 -3.44 2.29 8.28
CA GLY A 54 -4.62 3.11 8.08
C GLY A 54 -4.54 3.95 6.81
N PHE A 55 -3.35 4.50 6.54
CA PHE A 55 -3.07 5.25 5.31
C PHE A 55 -3.30 4.38 4.08
N PHE A 56 -2.62 3.23 3.96
CA PHE A 56 -2.70 2.41 2.75
C PHE A 56 -4.09 1.82 2.52
N VAL A 57 -4.85 1.54 3.58
CA VAL A 57 -6.26 1.14 3.42
C VAL A 57 -7.05 2.23 2.73
N SER A 58 -7.05 3.46 3.25
CA SER A 58 -7.81 4.57 2.65
C SER A 58 -7.27 4.96 1.28
N TYR A 59 -5.95 5.04 1.13
CA TYR A 59 -5.30 5.47 -0.10
C TYR A 59 -5.52 4.49 -1.26
N LEU A 60 -5.31 3.19 -1.05
CA LEU A 60 -5.38 2.22 -2.13
C LEU A 60 -6.82 1.79 -2.47
N THR A 61 -7.70 1.74 -1.46
CA THR A 61 -9.10 1.28 -1.64
C THR A 61 -10.09 2.41 -1.92
N GLY A 62 -9.73 3.67 -1.62
CA GLY A 62 -10.59 4.83 -1.83
C GLY A 62 -10.77 5.20 -3.30
N ASN A 63 -11.52 6.27 -3.56
CA ASN A 63 -11.76 6.79 -4.92
C ASN A 63 -10.80 7.92 -5.31
N SER A 64 -9.79 8.20 -4.48
CA SER A 64 -8.81 9.25 -4.73
C SER A 64 -8.00 8.97 -6.00
N PRO A 65 -7.95 9.90 -6.98
CA PRO A 65 -7.09 9.76 -8.15
C PRO A 65 -5.59 9.84 -7.79
N LEU A 66 -5.26 10.36 -6.60
CA LEU A 66 -3.88 10.43 -6.11
C LEU A 66 -3.22 9.05 -5.96
N ALA A 67 -4.02 7.97 -5.84
CA ALA A 67 -3.50 6.61 -5.80
C ALA A 67 -3.30 5.98 -7.19
N ASP A 68 -4.02 6.48 -8.20
CA ASP A 68 -3.83 6.08 -9.60
C ASP A 68 -2.62 6.80 -10.20
N GLN A 69 -2.43 8.07 -9.85
CA GLN A 69 -1.29 8.90 -10.26
C GLN A 69 -0.70 9.62 -9.04
N PRO A 70 0.20 8.96 -8.29
CA PRO A 70 0.90 9.57 -7.16
C PRO A 70 1.63 10.86 -7.60
N PRO A 71 1.34 12.02 -7.00
CA PRO A 71 2.07 13.24 -7.30
C PRO A 71 3.50 13.15 -6.77
N ALA A 72 4.41 13.95 -7.33
CA ALA A 72 5.83 13.97 -6.93
C ALA A 72 6.03 14.13 -5.42
N ILE A 73 5.23 15.00 -4.78
CA ILE A 73 5.30 15.23 -3.34
C ILE A 73 4.92 13.99 -2.51
N PHE A 74 4.05 13.10 -3.01
CA PHE A 74 3.77 11.82 -2.35
C PHE A 74 4.96 10.88 -2.48
N LEU A 75 5.57 10.81 -3.67
CA LEU A 75 6.76 10.00 -3.88
C LEU A 75 7.91 10.47 -2.97
N ASP A 76 8.07 11.78 -2.76
CA ASP A 76 9.01 12.36 -1.80
C ASP A 76 8.69 11.94 -0.36
N GLY A 77 7.42 12.02 0.05
CA GLY A 77 6.98 11.57 1.37
C GLY A 77 7.26 10.08 1.60
N PHE A 78 6.86 9.22 0.66
CA PHE A 78 7.12 7.77 0.72
C PHE A 78 8.62 7.44 0.74
N THR A 79 9.43 8.21 0.02
CA THR A 79 10.89 8.05 0.02
C THR A 79 11.47 8.25 1.43
N GLN A 80 10.98 9.23 2.18
CA GLN A 80 11.50 9.58 3.51
C GLN A 80 11.09 8.59 4.60
N VAL A 81 10.06 7.79 4.36
CA VAL A 81 9.55 6.77 5.29
C VAL A 81 9.67 5.36 4.72
N ALA A 82 10.56 5.15 3.75
CA ALA A 82 10.66 3.89 3.00
C ALA A 82 10.82 2.67 3.92
N GLU A 83 11.64 2.78 4.96
CA GLU A 83 11.87 1.75 6.01
C GLU A 83 10.61 1.38 6.80
N HIS A 84 9.57 2.22 6.81
CA HIS A 84 8.31 1.94 7.51
C HIS A 84 7.24 1.35 6.60
N ILE A 85 7.38 1.51 5.28
CA ILE A 85 6.31 1.16 4.32
C ILE A 85 6.67 0.04 3.34
N HIS A 86 7.94 -0.30 3.17
CA HIS A 86 8.38 -1.25 2.15
C HIS A 86 7.66 -2.60 2.26
N GLU A 87 7.64 -3.20 3.45
CA GLU A 87 7.03 -4.51 3.68
C GLU A 87 5.52 -4.51 3.40
N ILE A 88 4.79 -3.49 3.89
CA ILE A 88 3.34 -3.43 3.71
C ILE A 88 2.95 -3.21 2.24
N LEU A 89 3.74 -2.45 1.48
CA LEU A 89 3.47 -2.21 0.06
C LEU A 89 3.57 -3.50 -0.74
N ILE A 90 4.62 -4.30 -0.51
CA ILE A 90 4.79 -5.63 -1.12
C ILE A 90 3.65 -6.57 -0.72
N LYS A 91 3.27 -6.57 0.56
CA LYS A 91 2.13 -7.36 1.05
C LYS A 91 0.82 -6.92 0.40
N ASN A 92 0.60 -5.64 0.14
CA ASN A 92 -0.62 -5.16 -0.52
C ASN A 92 -0.71 -5.67 -1.96
N VAL A 93 0.39 -5.73 -2.72
CA VAL A 93 0.43 -6.40 -4.02
C VAL A 93 0.03 -7.87 -3.88
N ALA A 94 0.63 -8.60 -2.94
CA ALA A 94 0.37 -10.03 -2.76
C ALA A 94 -1.09 -10.32 -2.36
N MET A 95 -1.58 -9.65 -1.30
CA MET A 95 -2.93 -9.84 -0.77
C MET A 95 -3.99 -9.51 -1.82
N SER A 96 -3.87 -8.35 -2.49
CA SER A 96 -4.86 -7.94 -3.49
C SER A 96 -4.86 -8.83 -4.73
N THR A 97 -3.70 -9.33 -5.16
CA THR A 97 -3.60 -10.30 -6.25
C THR A 97 -4.31 -11.62 -5.91
N ALA A 98 -4.06 -12.15 -4.72
CA ALA A 98 -4.72 -13.37 -4.24
C ALA A 98 -6.23 -13.19 -4.09
N MET A 99 -6.68 -12.05 -3.54
CA MET A 99 -8.09 -11.77 -3.31
C MET A 99 -8.87 -11.53 -4.59
N ALA A 100 -8.26 -10.93 -5.63
CA ALA A 100 -8.91 -10.83 -6.93
C ALA A 100 -9.31 -12.22 -7.48
N ILE A 101 -8.42 -13.22 -7.34
CA ILE A 101 -8.72 -14.61 -7.73
C ILE A 101 -9.81 -15.22 -6.85
N ALA A 102 -9.70 -15.04 -5.52
CA ALA A 102 -10.68 -15.59 -4.58
C ALA A 102 -12.09 -15.03 -4.85
N HIS A 103 -12.23 -13.71 -5.00
CA HIS A 103 -13.50 -13.07 -5.32
C HIS A 103 -14.05 -13.49 -6.69
N ARG A 104 -13.19 -13.61 -7.71
CA ARG A 104 -13.59 -14.15 -9.02
C ARG A 104 -14.16 -15.56 -8.89
N ARG A 105 -13.49 -16.46 -8.17
CA ARG A 105 -13.95 -17.84 -7.95
C ARG A 105 -15.30 -17.89 -7.20
N ASN A 106 -15.54 -16.93 -6.34
CA ASN A 106 -16.80 -16.79 -5.60
C ASN A 106 -17.91 -16.07 -6.38
N GLY A 107 -17.64 -15.62 -7.62
CA GLY A 107 -18.59 -14.84 -8.42
C GLY A 107 -18.83 -13.42 -7.90
N ASP A 108 -17.99 -12.93 -6.97
CA ASP A 108 -18.09 -11.58 -6.40
C ASP A 108 -17.26 -10.59 -7.22
N TYR A 109 -17.79 -10.23 -8.39
CA TYR A 109 -17.10 -9.37 -9.35
C TYR A 109 -16.84 -7.95 -8.82
N ASN A 110 -17.65 -7.46 -7.89
CA ASN A 110 -17.46 -6.15 -7.26
C ASN A 110 -16.22 -6.15 -6.38
N GLN A 111 -16.09 -7.15 -5.48
CA GLN A 111 -14.91 -7.27 -4.64
C GLN A 111 -13.66 -7.66 -5.44
N GLN A 112 -13.83 -8.42 -6.52
CA GLN A 112 -12.75 -8.68 -7.48
C GLN A 112 -12.22 -7.35 -8.05
N GLN A 113 -13.09 -6.48 -8.56
CA GLN A 113 -12.68 -5.18 -9.12
C GLN A 113 -11.98 -4.32 -8.06
N GLY A 114 -12.48 -4.32 -6.83
CA GLY A 114 -11.82 -3.63 -5.71
C GLY A 114 -10.39 -4.14 -5.47
N SER A 115 -10.20 -5.46 -5.48
CA SER A 115 -8.89 -6.09 -5.33
C SER A 115 -7.95 -5.79 -6.51
N GLU A 116 -8.45 -5.86 -7.74
CA GLU A 116 -7.70 -5.52 -8.96
C GLU A 116 -7.23 -4.05 -8.96
N ARG A 117 -8.06 -3.14 -8.46
CA ARG A 117 -7.69 -1.73 -8.28
C ARG A 117 -6.55 -1.56 -7.27
N VAL A 118 -6.65 -2.20 -6.10
CA VAL A 118 -5.59 -2.16 -5.07
C VAL A 118 -4.29 -2.74 -5.63
N LYS A 119 -4.35 -3.86 -6.35
CA LYS A 119 -3.19 -4.48 -7.01
C LYS A 119 -2.53 -3.51 -7.97
N THR A 120 -3.30 -2.92 -8.88
CA THR A 120 -2.80 -2.00 -9.91
C THR A 120 -2.12 -0.78 -9.28
N ARG A 121 -2.76 -0.16 -8.29
CA ARG A 121 -2.22 1.00 -7.58
C ARG A 121 -0.96 0.67 -6.78
N SER A 122 -0.94 -0.48 -6.10
CA SER A 122 0.23 -0.94 -5.35
C SER A 122 1.41 -1.22 -6.27
N LEU A 123 1.19 -1.87 -7.41
CA LEU A 123 2.22 -2.14 -8.41
C LEU A 123 2.75 -0.83 -9.03
N ASN A 124 1.86 0.11 -9.36
CA ASN A 124 2.25 1.41 -9.89
C ASN A 124 3.13 2.18 -8.90
N LEU A 125 2.73 2.26 -7.64
CA LEU A 125 3.51 2.93 -6.60
C LEU A 125 4.87 2.25 -6.38
N LEU A 126 4.89 0.92 -6.28
CA LEU A 126 6.11 0.14 -6.12
C LEU A 126 7.09 0.39 -7.27
N LYS A 127 6.60 0.34 -8.51
CA LYS A 127 7.40 0.61 -9.71
C LYS A 127 8.02 2.01 -9.68
N GLN A 128 7.23 3.02 -9.34
CA GLN A 128 7.72 4.39 -9.27
C GLN A 128 8.79 4.56 -8.18
N LEU A 129 8.62 3.94 -7.01
CA LEU A 129 9.59 4.01 -5.93
C LEU A 129 10.91 3.26 -6.27
N GLU A 130 10.85 2.11 -6.95
CA GLU A 130 12.05 1.43 -7.45
C GLU A 130 12.77 2.27 -8.51
N GLN A 131 12.04 2.95 -9.40
CA GLN A 131 12.61 3.85 -10.41
C GLN A 131 13.32 5.07 -9.81
N ARG A 132 12.99 5.45 -8.56
CA ARG A 132 13.74 6.48 -7.81
C ARG A 132 15.03 5.94 -7.18
N GLY A 133 15.38 4.68 -7.40
CA GLY A 133 16.61 4.06 -6.90
C GLY A 133 16.55 3.61 -5.45
N LEU A 134 15.35 3.46 -4.88
CA LEU A 134 15.17 3.01 -3.49
C LEU A 134 15.31 1.49 -3.38
N VAL A 135 16.54 1.04 -3.11
CA VAL A 135 16.92 -0.38 -3.06
C VAL A 135 16.11 -1.20 -2.05
N VAL A 136 15.59 -0.57 -0.99
CA VAL A 136 14.76 -1.25 0.03
C VAL A 136 13.51 -1.90 -0.57
N PHE A 137 12.86 -1.26 -1.56
CA PHE A 137 11.69 -1.83 -2.23
C PHE A 137 12.06 -3.00 -3.13
N THR A 138 13.14 -2.87 -3.91
CA THR A 138 13.65 -3.95 -4.75
C THR A 138 14.05 -5.16 -3.91
N ASN A 139 14.76 -4.95 -2.81
CA ASN A 139 15.16 -6.02 -1.90
C ASN A 139 13.94 -6.72 -1.29
N GLU A 140 12.97 -5.95 -0.80
CA GLU A 140 11.76 -6.53 -0.19
C GLU A 140 10.94 -7.35 -1.20
N ARG A 141 10.81 -6.85 -2.43
CA ARG A 141 10.19 -7.59 -3.53
C ARG A 141 10.92 -8.88 -3.84
N LEU A 142 12.26 -8.85 -3.93
CA LEU A 142 13.07 -10.02 -4.20
C LEU A 142 12.95 -11.07 -3.09
N ARG A 143 12.84 -10.66 -1.81
CA ARG A 143 12.61 -11.58 -0.68
C ARG A 143 11.30 -12.36 -0.82
N LEU A 144 10.22 -11.68 -1.22
CA LEU A 144 8.94 -12.36 -1.48
C LEU A 144 9.03 -13.29 -2.71
N LEU A 145 9.67 -12.84 -3.80
CA LEU A 145 9.88 -13.67 -4.99
C LEU A 145 10.68 -14.94 -4.69
N GLN A 146 11.76 -14.82 -3.94
CA GLN A 146 12.57 -15.96 -3.49
C GLN A 146 11.75 -16.94 -2.65
N THR A 147 10.92 -16.43 -1.74
CA THR A 147 10.04 -17.29 -0.93
C THR A 147 9.03 -18.04 -1.79
N LEU A 148 8.44 -17.38 -2.79
CA LEU A 148 7.48 -17.99 -3.72
C LEU A 148 8.14 -19.07 -4.60
N GLU A 149 9.40 -18.88 -4.99
CA GLU A 149 10.15 -19.84 -5.81
C GLU A 149 10.66 -21.03 -5.01
N ALA A 150 11.25 -20.79 -3.83
CA ALA A 150 11.84 -21.83 -3.00
C ALA A 150 10.81 -22.57 -2.12
N GLY A 151 9.60 -22.02 -1.96
CA GLY A 151 8.60 -22.53 -1.03
C GLY A 151 8.94 -22.31 0.46
N SER A 152 10.03 -21.59 0.75
CA SER A 152 10.51 -21.26 2.09
C SER A 152 11.29 -19.94 2.07
N GLY A 153 11.37 -19.23 3.20
CA GLY A 153 12.05 -17.95 3.30
C GLY A 153 11.30 -16.95 4.17
N ASP A 154 11.70 -15.68 4.09
CA ASP A 154 11.24 -14.61 4.99
C ASP A 154 9.73 -14.34 4.93
N TYR A 155 9.08 -14.68 3.81
CA TYR A 155 7.64 -14.50 3.65
C TYR A 155 6.82 -15.78 3.88
N GLN A 156 7.45 -16.87 4.32
CA GLN A 156 6.78 -18.16 4.48
C GLN A 156 5.58 -18.06 5.43
N ASP A 157 5.78 -17.48 6.61
CA ASP A 157 4.71 -17.31 7.61
C ASP A 157 3.56 -16.45 7.08
N PHE A 158 3.88 -15.42 6.30
CA PHE A 158 2.87 -14.58 5.67
C PHE A 158 2.03 -15.38 4.66
N LEU A 159 2.67 -16.12 3.75
CA LEU A 159 1.97 -16.92 2.73
C LEU A 159 1.14 -18.04 3.37
N GLN A 160 1.68 -18.72 4.39
CA GLN A 160 1.01 -19.81 5.10
C GLN A 160 -0.16 -19.32 5.95
N ARG A 161 -0.01 -18.17 6.63
CA ARG A 161 -1.09 -17.57 7.43
C ARG A 161 -2.35 -17.31 6.60
N TRP A 162 -2.20 -16.93 5.34
CA TRP A 162 -3.32 -16.68 4.44
C TRP A 162 -3.72 -17.88 3.59
N GLN A 163 -2.96 -18.98 3.65
CA GLN A 163 -3.21 -20.22 2.93
C GLN A 163 -3.37 -20.02 1.41
N TYR A 164 -2.50 -19.19 0.81
CA TYR A 164 -2.55 -18.98 -0.63
C TYR A 164 -2.26 -20.27 -1.40
N ASP A 165 -3.15 -20.59 -2.35
CA ASP A 165 -3.01 -21.77 -3.19
C ASP A 165 -2.02 -21.56 -4.36
N PRO A 166 -1.69 -22.61 -5.12
CA PRO A 166 -0.73 -22.50 -6.22
C PRO A 166 -1.10 -21.48 -7.31
N GLU A 167 -2.39 -21.28 -7.64
CA GLU A 167 -2.81 -20.26 -8.64
C GLU A 167 -2.55 -18.86 -8.08
N GLN A 168 -2.88 -18.62 -6.81
CA GLN A 168 -2.65 -17.35 -6.14
C GLN A 168 -1.16 -17.03 -6.02
N CYS A 169 -0.34 -17.99 -5.58
CA CYS A 169 1.11 -17.83 -5.47
C CYS A 169 1.76 -17.51 -6.82
N GLU A 170 1.37 -18.22 -7.88
CA GLU A 170 1.87 -17.96 -9.24
C GLU A 170 1.45 -16.58 -9.75
N ALA A 171 0.22 -16.14 -9.48
CA ALA A 171 -0.24 -14.82 -9.87
C ALA A 171 0.50 -13.69 -9.12
N ILE A 172 0.78 -13.87 -7.82
CA ILE A 172 1.60 -12.94 -7.04
C ILE A 172 3.00 -12.85 -7.65
N ARG A 173 3.64 -14.00 -7.91
CA ARG A 173 4.98 -14.10 -8.50
C ARG A 173 5.05 -13.34 -9.83
N ARG A 174 4.09 -13.58 -10.73
CA ARG A 174 4.00 -12.88 -12.03
C ARG A 174 3.82 -11.37 -11.86
N SER A 175 2.95 -10.95 -10.95
CA SER A 175 2.68 -9.53 -10.73
C SER A 175 3.95 -8.78 -10.30
N LEU A 176 4.78 -9.38 -9.45
CA LEU A 176 6.04 -8.79 -8.97
C LEU A 176 7.22 -8.91 -9.94
N GLN A 177 7.13 -9.77 -10.96
CA GLN A 177 8.15 -9.87 -12.02
C GLN A 177 7.97 -8.84 -13.14
N LEU A 178 6.77 -8.28 -13.28
CA LEU A 178 6.38 -7.43 -14.43
C LEU A 178 6.56 -5.91 -14.19
N ILE A 179 7.10 -5.50 -13.04
CA ILE A 179 7.24 -4.07 -12.71
C ILE A 179 8.53 -3.47 -13.23
#